data_AF-A0A1Z9S8A9-F1
#
_entry.id   AF-A0A1Z9S8A9-F1
#
_cell.length_a   1.000
_cell.length_b   1.000
_cell.length_c   1.000
_cell.angle_alpha   90.00
_cell.angle_beta   90.00
_cell.angle_gamma   90.00
#
_symmetry.space_group_name_H-M   'P 1'
#
loop_
_entity.id
_entity.type
_entity.pdbx_description
1 polymer ?
#
loop_
_entity_poly.entity_id
_entity_poly.type
_entity_poly.pdbx_seq_one_letter_code
_entity_poly.pdbx_strand_id
1 'polypeptide(L)' 'MMADSGIVWIDYTFNLAVLWLYAWANFSGITYEEINVWIFVIGWPLQTLAMLGAIIWLIRRLKLEQRVNDSKFAKNS' A
#
# COMPACT_ATOMS: atom_id res chain seq x y z
N MET A 1 22.66 -5.85 9.15
CA MET A 1 23.07 -4.44 9.04
C MET A 1 22.23 -3.66 10.05
N MET A 2 22.84 -2.75 10.80
CA MET A 2 22.14 -1.90 11.78
C MET A 2 21.91 -0.54 11.11
N ALA A 3 20.68 -0.02 11.15
CA ALA A 3 20.46 1.38 10.77
C ALA A 3 21.19 2.31 11.75
N ASP A 4 21.90 3.29 11.21
CA ASP A 4 22.56 4.35 11.96
C ASP A 4 22.23 5.70 11.32
N SER A 5 21.02 6.18 11.60
CA SER A 5 20.49 7.46 11.09
C SER A 5 20.60 8.60 12.13
N GLY A 6 21.07 8.30 13.34
CA GLY A 6 21.12 9.24 14.46
C GLY A 6 19.76 9.54 15.09
N ILE A 7 18.68 8.90 14.62
CA ILE A 7 17.32 9.06 15.11
C ILE A 7 16.75 7.69 15.50
N VAL A 8 16.67 7.45 16.81
CA VAL A 8 16.35 6.15 17.41
C VAL A 8 15.05 5.52 16.87
N TRP A 9 13.99 6.31 16.64
CA TRP A 9 12.72 5.74 16.15
C TRP A 9 12.81 5.29 14.69
N ILE A 10 13.62 5.98 13.88
CA ILE A 10 13.83 5.64 12.47
C ILE A 10 14.63 4.35 12.40
N ASP A 11 15.70 4.25 13.18
CA ASP A 11 16.53 3.05 13.25
C ASP A 11 15.71 1.85 13.73
N TYR A 12 14.84 2.03 14.73
CA TYR A 12 13.94 0.99 15.22
C TYR A 12 12.94 0.52 14.13
N THR A 13 12.29 1.47 13.45
CA THR A 13 11.30 1.16 12.41
C THR A 13 11.95 0.46 11.22
N PHE A 14 13.14 0.91 10.82
CA PHE A 14 13.91 0.31 9.74
C PHE A 14 14.37 -1.11 10.10
N ASN A 15 14.96 -1.30 11.28
CA ASN A 15 15.42 -2.62 11.73
C ASN A 15 14.23 -3.59 11.86
N LEU A 16 13.07 -3.12 12.31
CA LEU A 16 11.85 -3.92 12.36
C LEU A 16 11.42 -4.34 10.95
N ALA A 17 11.35 -3.41 9.99
CA ALA A 17 11.00 -3.74 8.60
C ALA A 17 11.96 -4.77 7.99
N VAL A 18 13.26 -4.63 8.22
CA VAL A 18 14.29 -5.58 7.78
C VAL A 18 14.10 -6.95 8.46
N LEU A 19 13.78 -7.00 9.76
CA LEU A 19 13.51 -8.25 10.47
C LEU A 19 12.32 -9.01 9.86
N TRP A 20 11.23 -8.31 9.56
CA TRP A 20 10.06 -8.91 8.90
C TRP A 20 10.38 -9.43 7.50
N LEU A 21 11.20 -8.69 6.75
CA LEU A 21 11.75 -9.10 5.46
C LEU A 21 12.54 -10.41 5.56
N TYR A 22 13.47 -10.51 6.51
CA TYR A 22 14.24 -11.74 6.74
C TYR A 22 13.35 -12.91 7.19
N ALA A 23 12.32 -12.66 7.99
CA ALA A 23 11.37 -13.70 8.41
C ALA A 23 10.60 -14.27 7.21
N TRP A 24 10.14 -13.41 6.29
CA TRP A 24 9.49 -13.82 5.05
C TRP A 24 10.46 -14.52 4.08
N ALA A 25 11.72 -14.09 4.04
CA ALA A 25 12.76 -14.72 3.22
C ALA A 25 13.00 -16.16 3.68
N ASN A 26 13.20 -16.35 4.99
CA ASN A 26 13.37 -17.66 5.60
C ASN A 26 12.14 -18.55 5.44
N PHE A 27 10.93 -17.98 5.55
CA PHE A 27 9.69 -18.72 5.31
C PHE A 27 9.56 -19.21 3.86
N SER A 28 9.99 -18.39 2.91
CA SER A 28 9.93 -18.71 1.48
C SER A 28 11.10 -19.58 1.01
N GLY A 29 12.15 -19.75 1.83
CA GLY A 29 13.38 -20.46 1.48
C GLY A 29 14.24 -19.74 0.43
N ILE A 30 14.05 -18.42 0.28
CA ILE A 30 14.65 -17.57 -0.76
C ILE A 30 15.71 -16.65 -0.12
N THR A 31 16.76 -16.28 -0.86
CA THR A 31 17.79 -15.38 -0.32
C THR A 31 17.28 -13.95 -0.08
N TYR A 32 17.97 -13.20 0.78
CA TYR A 32 17.61 -11.80 1.08
C TYR A 32 17.59 -10.92 -0.19
N GLU A 33 18.54 -11.12 -1.09
CA GLU A 33 18.64 -10.34 -2.32
C GLU A 33 17.43 -10.58 -3.23
N GLU A 34 17.04 -11.84 -3.36
CA GLU A 34 15.89 -12.23 -4.17
C GLU A 34 14.58 -11.68 -3.60
N ILE A 35 14.30 -11.85 -2.30
CA ILE A 35 13.03 -11.34 -1.72
C ILE A 35 12.92 -9.82 -1.81
N ASN A 36 14.05 -9.12 -1.75
CA ASN A 36 14.09 -7.69 -1.92
C ASN A 36 13.61 -7.29 -3.33
N VAL A 37 14.09 -8.00 -4.37
CA VAL A 37 13.61 -7.81 -5.76
C VAL A 37 12.13 -8.13 -5.87
N TRP A 38 11.64 -9.22 -5.26
CA TRP A 38 10.22 -9.57 -5.30
C TRP A 38 9.33 -8.47 -4.70
N ILE A 39 9.71 -7.88 -3.55
CA ILE A 39 8.93 -6.83 -2.90
C ILE A 39 8.98 -5.51 -3.70
N PHE A 40 10.12 -5.13 -4.25
CA PHE A 40 10.25 -3.89 -5.02
C PHE A 40 9.68 -4.00 -6.44
N VAL A 41 9.80 -5.15 -7.10
CA VAL A 41 9.36 -5.34 -8.48
C VAL A 41 7.92 -5.81 -8.56
N ILE A 42 7.41 -6.55 -7.57
CA ILE A 42 6.04 -7.08 -7.59
C ILE A 42 5.19 -6.44 -6.51
N GLY A 43 5.70 -6.32 -5.29
CA GLY A 43 4.96 -5.72 -4.18
C GLY A 43 4.54 -4.28 -4.45
N TRP A 44 5.48 -3.43 -4.89
CA TRP A 44 5.21 -2.03 -5.24
C TRP A 44 4.14 -1.84 -6.32
N PRO A 45 4.26 -2.44 -7.53
CA PRO A 45 3.23 -2.27 -8.54
C PRO A 45 1.89 -2.87 -8.12
N LEU A 46 1.88 -3.98 -7.37
CA LEU A 46 0.64 -4.53 -6.81
C LEU A 46 -0.02 -3.53 -5.84
N GLN A 47 0.76 -2.89 -4.97
CA GLN A 47 0.28 -1.85 -4.07
C GLN A 47 -0.26 -0.64 -4.85
N THR A 48 0.46 -0.17 -5.87
CA THR A 48 0.00 0.93 -6.73
C THR A 48 -1.31 0.57 -7.45
N LEU A 49 -1.42 -0.65 -7.98
CA LEU A 49 -2.65 -1.14 -8.63
C LEU A 49 -3.82 -1.23 -7.64
N ALA A 50 -3.58 -1.72 -6.43
CA ALA A 50 -4.60 -1.76 -5.38
C ALA A 50 -5.06 -0.33 -5.01
N MET A 51 -4.13 0.61 -4.90
CA MET A 51 -4.44 2.02 -4.62
C MET A 51 -5.24 2.67 -5.76
N LEU A 52 -4.84 2.43 -7.01
CA LEU A 52 -5.58 2.88 -8.20
C LEU A 52 -7.00 2.29 -8.23
N GLY A 53 -7.14 0.99 -7.94
CA GLY A 53 -8.44 0.32 -7.84
C GLY A 53 -9.33 0.96 -6.77
N ALA A 54 -8.79 1.26 -5.60
CA ALA A 54 -9.49 1.94 -4.52
C ALA A 54 -9.94 3.35 -4.91
N ILE A 55 -9.08 4.12 -5.59
CA ILE A 55 -9.40 5.46 -6.09
C ILE A 55 -10.54 5.39 -7.12
N ILE A 56 -10.46 4.48 -8.08
CA ILE A 56 -11.50 4.32 -9.11
C ILE A 56 -12.83 3.92 -8.45
N TRP A 57 -12.80 3.00 -7.49
CA TRP A 57 -13.99 2.59 -6.73
C TRP A 57 -14.62 3.78 -5.98
N LEU A 58 -13.80 4.57 -5.29
CA LEU A 58 -14.26 5.75 -4.54
C LEU A 58 -14.87 6.81 -5.48
N ILE A 59 -14.23 7.11 -6.61
CA ILE A 59 -14.74 8.06 -7.60
C ILE A 59 -16.09 7.59 -8.17
N ARG A 60 -16.23 6.29 -8.46
CA ARG A 60 -17.49 5.73 -8.96
C ARG A 60 -18.61 5.88 -7.94
N ARG A 61 -18.32 5.63 -6.66
CA ARG A 61 -19.29 5.80 -5.57
C ARG A 61 -19.75 7.25 -5.44
N LEU A 62 -18.82 8.20 -5.42
CA LEU A 62 -19.14 9.64 -5.30
C LEU A 62 -19.99 10.15 -6.46
N LYS A 63 -19.68 9.74 -7.71
CA LYS A 63 -20.47 10.13 -8.88
C LYS A 63 -21.92 9.60 -8.85
N LEU A 64 -22.12 8.40 -8.30
CA LEU A 64 -23.46 7.83 -8.14
C LEU A 64 -24.26 8.59 -7.08
N GLU A 65 -23.62 8.90 -5.94
CA GLU A 65 -24.24 9.66 -4.86
C GLU A 65 -24.65 11.08 -5.33
N GLN A 66 -23.82 11.76 -6.13
CA GLN A 66 -24.17 13.05 -6.73
C GLN A 66 -25.39 12.95 -7.67
N ARG A 67 -25.42 11.99 -8.60
CA ARG A 67 -26.56 11.81 -9.52
C ARG A 67 -27.87 11.55 -8.79
N VAL A 68 -27.83 10.75 -7.73
CA VAL A 68 -29.02 10.50 -6.89
C VAL A 68 -29.46 11.79 -6.21
N ASN A 69 -28.54 12.59 -5.70
CA ASN A 69 -28.85 13.86 -5.05
C ASN A 69 -29.50 14.85 -6.02
N ASP A 70 -28.92 15.03 -7.21
CA ASP A 70 -29.44 15.92 -8.26
C ASP A 70 -30.87 15.52 -8.69
N SER A 71 -31.14 14.21 -8.81
CA SER A 71 -32.48 13.70 -9.12
C SER A 71 -33.51 13.99 -8.03
N LYS A 72 -33.11 14.05 -6.76
CA LYS A 72 -33.97 14.44 -5.65
C LYS A 72 -34.29 15.93 -5.68
N PHE A 73 -33.32 16.78 -6.02
CA PHE A 73 -33.57 18.21 -6.18
C PHE A 73 -34.54 18.52 -7.32
N ALA A 74 -34.37 17.89 -8.48
CA ALA A 74 -35.24 18.11 -9.64
C ALA A 74 -36.71 17.67 -9.41
N LYS A 75 -36.94 16.72 -8.49
CA LYS A 75 -38.31 16.26 -8.15
C LYS A 75 -38.99 17.12 -7.08
N ASN A 76 -38.23 17.93 -6.34
CA ASN A 76 -38.71 18.74 -5.22
C ASN A 76 -38.85 20.24 -5.57
N SER A 77 -38.53 20.65 -6.80
CA SER A 77 -38.78 22.00 -7.36
C SER A 77 -40.04 22.02 -8.20
#